data_AF-A0A661FQX2-F1
#
_entry.id   AF-A0A661FQX2-F1
#
_cell.length_a   1.000
_cell.length_b   1.000
_cell.length_c   1.000
_cell.angle_alpha   90.00
_cell.angle_beta   90.00
_cell.angle_gamma   90.00
#
_symmetry.space_group_name_H-M   'P 1'
#
loop_
_entity.id
_entity.type
_entity.pdbx_description
1 polymer ?
#
loop_
_entity_poly.entity_id
_entity_poly.type
_entity_poly.pdbx_seq_one_letter_code
_entity_poly.pdbx_strand_id
1 'polypeptide(L)'
;MGLLWLGANNVSNNRTPGNPENICSVFEDKSGWYRAAKKSEERWGTPKHVQMSIMRQESSFRFNAKPPRTKLLGFIPWKRLSNAYG
;
A
#
# COMPACT_ATOMS: atom_id res chain seq x y z
N MET A 1 -40.47 -11.97 9.51
CA MET A 1 -39.74 -11.44 8.33
C MET A 1 -38.60 -10.56 8.81
N GLY A 2 -37.45 -11.15 9.13
CA GLY A 2 -36.28 -10.44 9.63
C GLY A 2 -35.30 -10.17 8.50
N LEU A 3 -35.21 -8.92 8.07
CA LEU A 3 -34.21 -8.44 7.11
C LEU A 3 -32.86 -8.28 7.82
N LEU A 4 -31.98 -9.29 7.68
CA LEU A 4 -30.56 -9.17 8.02
C LEU A 4 -29.82 -8.54 6.84
N TRP A 5 -29.69 -7.22 6.88
CA TRP A 5 -28.72 -6.47 6.08
C TRP A 5 -27.35 -6.59 6.75
N LEU A 6 -26.51 -7.53 6.29
CA LEU A 6 -25.09 -7.56 6.67
C LEU A 6 -24.24 -7.84 5.43
N GLY A 7 -23.37 -6.88 5.11
CA GLY A 7 -22.23 -7.11 4.24
C GLY A 7 -21.99 -6.01 3.22
N ALA A 8 -21.69 -4.79 3.68
CA ALA A 8 -20.93 -3.87 2.84
C ALA A 8 -19.57 -4.52 2.53
N ASN A 9 -19.45 -5.14 1.36
CA ASN A 9 -18.20 -5.65 0.82
C ASN A 9 -17.29 -4.46 0.48
N ASN A 10 -16.57 -3.94 1.48
CA ASN A 10 -15.45 -3.04 1.24
C ASN A 10 -14.30 -3.84 0.62
N VAL A 11 -14.38 -4.08 -0.69
CA VAL A 11 -13.24 -4.51 -1.50
C VAL A 11 -12.25 -3.34 -1.51
N SER A 12 -11.42 -3.28 -0.48
CA SER A 12 -10.17 -2.54 -0.54
C SER A 12 -9.34 -3.24 -1.61
N ASN A 13 -9.36 -2.67 -2.82
CA ASN A 13 -8.68 -3.22 -3.98
C ASN A 13 -7.16 -3.03 -3.78
N ASN A 14 -6.57 -3.84 -2.89
CA ASN A 14 -5.15 -3.88 -2.51
C ASN A 14 -4.28 -4.57 -3.58
N ARG A 15 -4.77 -4.59 -4.83
CA ARG A 15 -3.99 -5.06 -5.97
C ARG A 15 -2.98 -3.97 -6.30
N THR A 16 -1.72 -4.37 -6.36
CA THR A 16 -0.63 -3.58 -6.94
C THR A 16 -1.06 -3.11 -8.33
N PRO A 17 -0.81 -1.84 -8.70
CA PRO A 17 -1.08 -1.33 -10.04
C PRO A 17 -0.44 -2.24 -11.10
N GLY A 18 -1.13 -2.44 -12.23
CA GLY A 18 -0.65 -3.36 -13.27
C GLY A 18 0.69 -2.91 -13.88
N ASN A 19 0.92 -1.59 -13.91
CA ASN A 19 2.16 -1.00 -14.39
C ASN A 19 2.69 0.04 -13.40
N PRO A 20 3.54 -0.35 -12.43
CA PRO A 20 4.05 0.57 -11.41
C PRO A 20 5.19 1.47 -11.94
N GLU A 21 5.69 1.26 -13.16
CA GLU A 21 6.73 2.10 -13.79
C GLU A 21 6.15 3.37 -14.42
N ASN A 22 4.87 3.37 -14.76
CA ASN A 22 4.19 4.54 -15.30
C ASN A 22 3.22 5.13 -14.26
N ILE A 23 3.62 6.26 -13.66
CA ILE A 23 2.84 6.93 -12.62
C ILE A 23 1.47 7.43 -13.09
N CYS A 24 1.30 7.76 -14.38
CA CYS A 24 0.01 8.17 -14.93
C CYS A 24 -0.98 6.99 -14.88
N SER A 25 -0.53 5.80 -15.30
CA SER A 25 -1.36 4.58 -15.23
C SER A 25 -1.72 4.19 -13.79
N VAL A 26 -0.82 4.43 -12.82
CA VAL A 26 -1.10 4.21 -11.40
C VAL A 26 -2.20 5.14 -10.89
N PHE A 27 -2.20 6.41 -11.32
CA PHE A 27 -3.24 7.37 -10.94
C PHE A 27 -4.59 7.09 -11.60
N GLU A 28 -4.59 6.60 -12.83
CA GLU A 28 -5.79 6.15 -13.55
C GLU A 28 -6.41 4.91 -12.87
N ASP A 29 -5.59 3.89 -12.60
CA ASP A 29 -6.03 2.65 -11.93
C ASP A 29 -6.50 2.90 -10.49
N LYS A 30 -5.90 3.88 -9.81
CA LYS A 30 -6.12 4.16 -8.39
C LYS A 30 -6.18 5.65 -8.10
N SER A 31 -7.30 6.27 -8.44
CA SER A 31 -7.58 7.70 -8.15
C SER A 31 -7.41 8.10 -6.68
N GLY A 32 -7.53 7.15 -5.73
CA GLY A 32 -7.24 7.36 -4.31
C GLY A 32 -5.78 7.75 -4.03
N TRP A 33 -4.81 7.17 -4.75
CA TRP A 33 -3.39 7.53 -4.63
C TRP A 33 -3.14 8.94 -5.12
N TYR A 34 -3.79 9.37 -6.21
CA TYR A 34 -3.70 10.74 -6.69
C TYR A 34 -4.19 11.75 -5.65
N ARG A 35 -5.35 11.50 -5.03
CA ARG A 35 -5.91 12.37 -3.98
C ARG A 35 -4.98 12.44 -2.76
N ALA A 36 -4.41 11.31 -2.34
CA ALA A 36 -3.47 11.26 -1.22
C ALA A 36 -2.16 12.01 -1.54
N ALA A 37 -1.60 11.80 -2.73
CA ALA A 37 -0.39 12.46 -3.18
C ALA A 37 -0.60 13.98 -3.32
N LYS A 38 -1.73 14.42 -3.87
CA LYS A 38 -2.11 15.85 -3.95
C LYS A 38 -2.23 16.50 -2.58
N LYS A 39 -2.90 15.83 -1.64
CA LYS A 39 -3.03 16.32 -0.25
C LYS A 39 -1.68 16.44 0.44
N SER A 40 -0.77 15.52 0.17
CA SER A 40 0.58 15.53 0.72
C SER A 40 1.45 16.62 0.07
N GLU A 41 1.33 16.82 -1.25
CA GLU A 41 1.93 17.93 -2.02
C GLU A 41 1.45 19.28 -1.49
N GLU A 42 0.15 19.47 -1.24
CA GLU A 42 -0.41 20.70 -0.67
C GLU A 42 0.07 20.97 0.77
N ARG A 43 0.28 19.91 1.56
CA ARG A 43 0.70 20.02 2.96
C ARG A 43 2.19 20.30 3.12
N TRP A 44 3.03 19.64 2.32
CA TRP A 44 4.48 19.59 2.51
C TRP A 44 5.27 20.23 1.37
N GLY A 45 4.61 20.62 0.27
CA GLY A 45 5.26 21.20 -0.91
C GLY A 45 6.06 20.20 -1.76
N THR A 46 6.12 18.92 -1.36
CA THR A 46 6.90 17.91 -2.08
C THR A 46 6.19 17.50 -3.37
N PRO A 47 6.87 17.47 -4.53
CA PRO A 47 6.25 17.03 -5.78
C PRO A 47 5.69 15.61 -5.67
N LYS A 48 4.45 15.41 -6.13
CA LYS A 48 3.75 14.11 -6.07
C LYS A 48 4.54 12.94 -6.67
N HIS A 49 5.30 13.19 -7.74
CA HIS A 49 6.08 12.14 -8.42
C HIS A 49 7.23 11.63 -7.57
N VAL A 50 7.89 12.50 -6.79
CA VAL A 50 8.96 12.12 -5.86
C VAL A 50 8.39 11.27 -4.71
N GLN A 51 7.23 11.67 -4.18
CA GLN A 51 6.58 10.89 -3.13
C GLN A 51 6.22 9.48 -3.62
N MET A 52 5.72 9.38 -4.86
CA MET A 52 5.34 8.10 -5.45
C MET A 52 6.55 7.25 -5.86
N SER A 53 7.70 7.84 -6.23
CA SER A 53 8.93 7.08 -6.49
C SER A 53 9.47 6.42 -5.22
N ILE A 54 9.39 7.12 -4.08
CA ILE A 54 9.70 6.52 -2.77
C ILE A 54 8.74 5.37 -2.48
N MET A 55 7.44 5.56 -2.64
CA MET A 55 6.46 4.49 -2.43
C MET A 55 6.70 3.27 -3.33
N ARG A 56 7.13 3.49 -4.57
CA ARG A 56 7.53 2.45 -5.52
C ARG A 56 8.74 1.67 -5.03
N GLN A 57 9.75 2.36 -4.50
CA GLN A 57 11.00 1.76 -4.02
C GLN A 57 10.80 0.99 -2.70
N GLU A 58 10.03 1.54 -1.77
CA GLU A 58 9.83 0.95 -0.45
C GLU A 58 8.90 -0.27 -0.47
N SER A 59 7.81 -0.18 -1.26
CA SER A 59 6.72 -1.15 -1.13
C SER A 59 6.11 -1.60 -2.46
N SER A 60 6.55 -1.05 -3.60
CA SER A 60 5.93 -1.30 -4.90
C SER A 60 4.40 -1.07 -4.88
N PHE A 61 3.95 -0.02 -4.18
CA PHE A 61 2.52 0.29 -3.97
C PHE A 61 1.71 -0.78 -3.23
N ARG A 62 2.37 -1.68 -2.49
CA ARG A 62 1.69 -2.66 -1.63
C ARG A 62 1.41 -2.05 -0.27
N PHE A 63 0.14 -1.78 0.01
CA PHE A 63 -0.29 -1.17 1.27
C PHE A 63 0.06 -2.02 2.51
N ASN A 64 0.21 -3.34 2.35
CA ASN A 64 0.54 -4.27 3.43
C ASN A 64 1.91 -4.94 3.26
N ALA A 65 2.88 -4.27 2.61
CA ALA A 65 4.26 -4.76 2.53
C ALA A 65 4.82 -5.03 3.93
N LYS A 66 5.27 -6.26 4.16
CA LYS A 66 5.59 -6.78 5.49
C LYS A 66 6.91 -7.58 5.37
N PRO A 67 7.95 -7.29 6.17
CA PRO A 67 9.14 -8.14 6.32
C PRO A 67 8.87 -9.67 6.42
N PRO A 68 9.71 -10.54 5.82
CA PRO A 68 9.74 -11.97 6.14
C PRO A 68 9.99 -12.20 7.65
N ARG A 69 9.38 -13.25 8.20
CA ARG A 69 9.65 -13.69 9.58
C ARG A 69 10.90 -14.56 9.58
N THR A 70 11.75 -14.39 10.59
CA THR A 70 12.82 -15.34 10.89
C THR A 70 12.23 -16.59 11.57
N LYS A 71 12.81 -17.76 11.30
CA LYS A 71 12.42 -19.03 11.93
C LYS A 71 13.57 -19.51 12.82
N LEU A 72 13.26 -19.96 14.04
CA LEU A 72 14.19 -20.69 14.89
C LEU A 72 14.01 -22.20 14.62
N LEU A 73 15.11 -22.91 14.34
CA LEU A 73 15.12 -24.36 14.04
C LEU A 73 14.18 -24.77 12.88
N GLY A 74 14.09 -23.96 11.82
CA GLY A 74 13.40 -24.30 10.56
C GLY A 74 11.86 -24.30 10.60
N PHE A 75 11.25 -24.40 11.79
CA PHE A 75 9.79 -24.53 11.95
C PHE A 75 9.17 -23.56 12.95
N ILE A 76 9.88 -23.13 13.99
CA ILE A 76 9.31 -22.26 15.03
C ILE A 76 9.36 -20.79 14.56
N PRO A 77 8.21 -20.13 14.31
CA PRO A 77 8.22 -18.73 13.87
C PRO A 77 8.74 -17.83 15.00
N TRP A 78 9.85 -17.13 14.75
CA TRP A 78 10.48 -16.23 15.72
C TRP A 78 9.95 -14.81 15.62
N LYS A 79 10.36 -13.95 16.57
CA LYS A 79 9.98 -12.54 16.59
C LYS A 79 10.52 -11.82 15.36
N ARG A 80 9.66 -10.96 14.82
CA ARG A 80 9.96 -10.02 13.75
C ARG A 80 10.86 -8.90 14.32
N LEU A 81 11.94 -8.54 13.61
CA LEU A 81 12.83 -7.45 14.04
C LEU A 81 12.10 -6.11 14.10
N SER A 82 11.15 -5.86 13.20
CA SER A 82 10.33 -4.64 13.17
C SER A 82 9.05 -4.82 12.34
N ASN A 83 8.09 -3.91 12.50
CA ASN A 83 6.88 -3.87 11.66
C ASN A 83 7.11 -3.17 10.31
N ALA A 84 8.21 -2.41 10.16
CA ALA A 84 8.66 -1.74 8.94
C ALA A 84 10.18 -1.89 8.81
N TYR A 85 10.69 -2.14 7.60
CA TYR A 85 12.11 -1.91 7.32
C TYR A 85 12.33 -0.40 7.43
N GLY A 86 13.25 0.01 8.30
CA GLY A 86 13.66 1.40 8.41
C GLY A 86 14.67 1.75 7.34
#